data_AF-A0A9Y2B930-F1
#
_entry.id   AF-A0A9Y2B930-F1
#
_cell.length_a   1.000
_cell.length_b   1.000
_cell.length_c   1.000
_cell.angle_alpha   90.00
_cell.angle_beta   90.00
_cell.angle_gamma   90.00
#
_symmetry.space_group_name_H-M   'P 1'
#
loop_
_entity.id
_entity.type
_entity.pdbx_description
1 polymer ?
#
loop_
_entity_poly.entity_id
_entity_poly.type
_entity_poly.pdbx_seq_one_letter_code
_entity_poly.pdbx_strand_id
1 'polypeptide(L)'
;MDTNSLDALDHLDDAIAAAAFRRLVRHLQHRHDAQNIELMGLAGFCRNCLADWIRDAGFDGDKAAARELIHGMPQDEWKATRQKPATEEQLAAMEASVAKNRVD
;
A
#
# COMPACT_ATOMS: atom_id res chain seq x y z
N MET A 1 28.24 8.77 -0.01
CA MET A 1 27.26 7.67 -0.19
C MET A 1 27.50 7.17 -1.58
N ASP A 2 28.05 5.96 -1.72
CA ASP A 2 28.41 5.43 -3.03
C ASP A 2 27.14 5.14 -3.83
N THR A 3 26.85 6.03 -4.78
CA THR A 3 25.67 6.03 -5.66
C THR A 3 25.76 4.98 -6.77
N ASN A 4 26.55 3.92 -6.59
CA ASN A 4 26.85 2.94 -7.63
C ASN A 4 26.81 1.48 -7.15
N SER A 5 26.28 1.22 -5.96
CA SER A 5 25.84 -0.14 -5.64
C SER A 5 24.40 -0.28 -6.15
N LEU A 6 24.23 -0.90 -7.31
CA LEU A 6 22.94 -1.41 -7.79
C LEU A 6 22.21 -2.07 -6.62
N ASP A 7 20.98 -1.62 -6.32
CA ASP A 7 20.19 -2.17 -5.23
C ASP A 7 20.09 -3.69 -5.43
N ALA A 8 20.42 -4.47 -4.40
CA ALA A 8 20.32 -5.93 -4.49
C ALA A 8 18.87 -6.36 -4.81
N LEU A 9 17.89 -5.54 -4.45
CA LEU A 9 16.48 -5.73 -4.79
C LEU A 9 16.22 -5.65 -6.30
N ASP A 10 16.93 -4.80 -7.04
CA ASP A 10 16.77 -4.64 -8.49
C ASP A 10 17.28 -5.85 -9.29
N HIS A 11 18.02 -6.76 -8.64
CA HIS A 11 18.46 -8.02 -9.23
C HIS A 11 17.53 -9.20 -8.93
N LEU A 12 16.47 -8.98 -8.14
CA LEU A 12 15.47 -10.01 -7.88
C LEU A 12 14.69 -10.29 -9.17
N ASP A 13 14.54 -11.56 -9.53
CA ASP A 13 13.76 -11.96 -10.69
C ASP A 13 12.30 -11.44 -10.62
N ASP A 14 11.85 -10.81 -11.70
CA ASP A 14 10.53 -10.17 -11.79
C ASP A 14 9.38 -11.13 -11.50
N ALA A 15 9.47 -12.40 -11.91
CA ALA A 15 8.41 -13.37 -11.64
C ALA A 15 8.34 -13.70 -10.15
N ILE A 16 9.48 -13.76 -9.46
CA ILE A 16 9.55 -13.93 -8.01
C ILE A 16 9.00 -12.68 -7.30
N ALA A 17 9.43 -11.48 -7.70
CA ALA A 17 8.94 -10.22 -7.15
C ALA A 17 7.42 -10.08 -7.30
N ALA A 18 6.88 -10.37 -8.50
CA ALA A 18 5.46 -10.33 -8.78
C ALA A 18 4.67 -11.39 -7.98
N ALA A 19 5.22 -12.58 -7.76
CA ALA A 19 4.61 -13.59 -6.91
C ALA A 19 4.52 -13.14 -5.44
N ALA A 20 5.58 -12.52 -4.92
CA ALA A 20 5.61 -11.95 -3.57
C ALA A 20 4.62 -10.79 -3.42
N PHE A 21 4.56 -9.87 -4.39
CA PHE A 21 3.60 -8.77 -4.41
C PHE A 21 2.15 -9.27 -4.39
N ARG A 22 1.80 -10.20 -5.29
CA ARG A 22 0.44 -10.79 -5.32
C ARG A 22 0.10 -11.50 -4.01
N ARG A 23 1.07 -12.14 -3.35
CA ARG A 23 0.89 -12.75 -2.03
C ARG A 23 0.60 -11.70 -0.96
N LEU A 24 1.34 -10.59 -0.93
CA LEU A 24 1.10 -9.47 -0.02
C LEU A 24 -0.31 -8.90 -0.21
N VAL A 25 -0.72 -8.63 -1.46
CA VAL A 25 -2.06 -8.11 -1.77
C VAL A 25 -3.13 -9.06 -1.25
N ARG A 26 -3.05 -10.36 -1.57
CA ARG A 26 -4.00 -11.36 -1.06
C ARG A 26 -4.01 -11.46 0.47
N HIS A 27 -2.85 -11.33 1.12
CA HIS A 27 -2.77 -11.32 2.57
C HIS A 27 -3.51 -10.11 3.17
N LEU A 28 -3.33 -8.92 2.60
CA LEU A 28 -4.02 -7.70 3.03
C LEU A 28 -5.52 -7.70 2.68
N GLN A 29 -5.92 -8.40 1.62
CA GLN A 29 -7.33 -8.68 1.32
C GLN A 29 -7.94 -9.59 2.37
N HIS A 30 -7.21 -10.60 2.87
CA HIS A 30 -7.72 -11.46 3.95
C HIS A 30 -7.77 -10.73 5.32
N ARG A 31 -6.74 -9.93 5.63
CA ARG A 31 -6.59 -9.21 6.90
C ARG A 31 -7.36 -7.89 6.92
N HIS A 32 -8.70 -7.98 6.83
CA HIS A 32 -9.57 -6.79 6.87
C HIS A 32 -9.50 -6.01 8.19
N ASP A 33 -9.07 -6.69 9.26
CA ASP A 33 -8.81 -6.10 10.56
C ASP A 33 -7.67 -5.08 10.54
N ALA A 34 -6.66 -5.26 9.68
CA ALA A 34 -5.58 -4.31 9.50
C ALA A 34 -6.10 -3.09 8.73
N GLN A 35 -6.55 -2.05 9.43
CA GLN A 35 -7.10 -0.86 8.80
C GLN A 35 -5.99 -0.07 8.08
N ASN A 36 -6.35 0.61 6.99
CA ASN A 36 -5.39 1.45 6.28
C ASN A 36 -4.77 2.52 7.18
N ILE A 37 -5.55 3.11 8.10
CA ILE A 37 -5.05 4.13 9.02
C ILE A 37 -3.98 3.59 9.98
N GLU A 38 -4.11 2.35 10.42
CA GLU A 38 -3.13 1.70 11.30
C GLU A 38 -1.85 1.34 10.53
N LEU A 39 -1.99 0.83 9.30
CA LEU A 39 -0.84 0.60 8.42
C LEU A 39 -0.09 1.90 8.12
N MET A 40 -0.83 2.98 7.84
CA MET A 40 -0.25 4.31 7.63
C MET A 40 0.46 4.80 8.89
N GLY A 41 -0.14 4.66 10.07
CA GLY A 41 0.48 5.05 11.35
C GLY A 41 1.73 4.25 11.68
N LEU A 42 1.77 2.96 11.37
CA LEU A 42 2.91 2.11 11.68
C LEU A 42 4.05 2.25 10.67
N ALA A 43 3.74 2.18 9.38
CA ALA A 43 4.72 1.94 8.33
C ALA A 43 4.70 2.99 7.20
N GLY A 44 3.87 4.03 7.31
CA GLY A 44 3.80 5.10 6.32
C GLY A 44 3.22 4.67 4.97
N PHE A 45 2.69 3.45 4.84
CA PHE A 45 2.03 2.96 3.63
C PHE A 45 0.77 2.16 3.97
N CYS A 46 -0.12 2.02 2.99
CA CYS A 46 -1.30 1.15 3.10
C CYS A 46 -1.70 0.59 1.74
N ARG A 47 -2.87 -0.07 1.67
CA ARG A 47 -3.43 -0.61 0.40
C ARG A 47 -3.58 0.45 -0.69
N ASN A 48 -3.91 1.69 -0.33
CA ASN A 48 -4.06 2.76 -1.32
C ASN A 48 -2.70 3.13 -1.93
N CYS A 49 -1.62 3.09 -1.15
CA CYS A 49 -0.26 3.30 -1.65
C CYS A 49 0.13 2.20 -2.64
N LEU A 50 -0.20 0.94 -2.37
CA LEU A 50 0.02 -0.16 -3.34
C LEU A 50 -0.75 0.07 -4.66
N ALA A 51 -1.96 0.63 -4.58
CA ALA A 51 -2.75 0.96 -5.77
C ALA A 51 -2.13 2.12 -6.57
N ASP A 52 -1.55 3.10 -5.89
CA ASP A 52 -0.81 4.19 -6.55
C ASP A 52 0.50 3.64 -7.16
N TRP A 53 1.25 2.78 -6.47
CA TRP A 53 2.51 2.20 -6.97
C TRP A 53 2.34 1.35 -8.23
N ILE A 54 1.29 0.54 -8.34
CA ILE A 54 1.05 -0.21 -9.59
C ILE A 54 0.69 0.71 -10.75
N ARG A 55 0.04 1.86 -10.48
CA ARG A 55 -0.28 2.87 -11.50
C ARG A 55 0.98 3.59 -11.96
N ASP A 56 1.83 3.98 -11.02
CA ASP A 56 3.12 4.59 -11.31
C ASP A 56 4.03 3.63 -12.09
N ALA A 57 3.90 2.32 -11.84
CA ALA A 57 4.58 1.25 -12.60
C ALA A 57 3.94 0.92 -13.96
N GLY A 58 2.87 1.62 -14.38
CA GLY A 58 2.27 1.48 -15.71
C GLY A 58 1.00 0.62 -15.79
N PHE A 59 0.25 0.42 -14.70
CA PHE A 59 -1.07 -0.20 -14.77
C PHE A 59 -2.04 0.67 -15.60
N ASP A 60 -2.65 0.08 -16.63
CA ASP A 60 -3.51 0.78 -17.61
C ASP A 60 -4.83 1.31 -17.03
N GLY A 61 -5.25 0.81 -15.88
CA GLY A 61 -6.50 1.21 -15.24
C GLY A 61 -6.41 2.54 -14.48
N ASP A 62 -7.56 3.15 -14.25
CA ASP A 62 -7.65 4.37 -13.45
C ASP A 62 -7.45 4.11 -11.94
N LYS A 63 -7.51 5.18 -11.14
CA LYS A 63 -7.34 5.11 -9.69
C LYS A 63 -8.38 4.22 -9.00
N ALA A 64 -9.60 4.19 -9.51
CA ALA A 64 -10.67 3.36 -8.94
C ALA A 64 -10.40 1.88 -9.25
N ALA A 65 -10.08 1.55 -10.49
CA ALA A 65 -9.72 0.20 -10.93
C ALA A 65 -8.50 -0.35 -10.18
N ALA A 66 -7.45 0.47 -10.00
CA ALA A 66 -6.27 0.07 -9.24
C ALA A 66 -6.60 -0.23 -7.77
N ARG A 67 -7.44 0.61 -7.14
CA ARG A 67 -7.89 0.38 -5.76
C ARG A 67 -8.73 -0.88 -5.67
N GLU A 68 -9.67 -1.10 -6.58
CA GLU A 68 -10.48 -2.31 -6.62
C GLU A 68 -9.60 -3.56 -6.75
N LEU A 69 -8.59 -3.54 -7.64
CA LEU A 69 -7.63 -4.63 -7.80
C LEU A 69 -6.89 -4.96 -6.49
N ILE A 70 -6.43 -3.94 -5.76
CA ILE A 70 -5.70 -4.13 -4.50
C ILE A 70 -6.63 -4.52 -3.35
N HIS A 71 -7.81 -3.90 -3.23
CA HIS A 71 -8.76 -4.18 -2.16
C HIS A 71 -9.55 -5.48 -2.38
N GLY A 72 -9.60 -5.98 -3.62
CA GLY A 72 -10.38 -7.16 -4.00
C GLY A 72 -11.89 -6.91 -4.06
N MET A 73 -12.32 -5.65 -3.94
CA MET A 73 -13.71 -5.20 -4.02
C MET A 73 -13.76 -3.68 -4.30
N PRO A 74 -14.89 -3.16 -4.79
CA PRO A 74 -15.07 -1.72 -5.02
C PRO A 74 -14.85 -0.89 -3.75
N GLN A 75 -14.30 0.31 -3.90
CA GLN A 75 -14.00 1.19 -2.78
C GLN A 75 -15.23 1.50 -1.92
N ASP A 76 -16.40 1.66 -2.53
CA ASP A 76 -17.62 1.98 -1.79
C ASP A 76 -18.11 0.79 -0.96
N GLU A 77 -17.94 -0.44 -1.45
CA GLU A 77 -18.21 -1.66 -0.68
C GLU A 77 -17.25 -1.79 0.52
N TRP A 78 -15.96 -1.50 0.31
CA TRP A 78 -14.96 -1.50 1.38
C TRP A 78 -15.31 -0.51 2.50
N LYS A 79 -15.68 0.72 2.12
CA LYS A 79 -16.09 1.76 3.08
C LYS A 79 -17.33 1.34 3.86
N ALA A 80 -18.31 0.75 3.19
CA ALA A 80 -19.56 0.35 3.80
C ALA A 80 -19.42 -0.85 4.75
N THR A 81 -18.54 -1.81 4.44
CA THR A 81 -18.51 -3.10 5.15
C THR A 81 -17.31 -3.28 6.07
N ARG A 82 -16.20 -2.54 5.86
CA ARG A 82 -14.91 -2.82 6.54
C ARG A 82 -14.24 -1.61 7.16
N GLN A 83 -14.45 -0.40 6.63
CA GLN A 83 -13.76 0.80 7.13
C GLN A 83 -14.34 1.28 8.44
N LYS A 84 -13.48 1.55 9.41
CA LYS A 84 -13.83 2.22 10.67
C LYS A 84 -13.42 3.69 10.64
N PRO A 85 -14.14 4.58 11.33
CA PRO A 85 -13.68 5.95 11.57
C PRO A 85 -12.32 5.94 12.26
N ALA A 86 -11.40 6.79 11.80
CA ALA A 86 -10.11 6.98 12.44
C ALA A 86 -10.27 7.84 13.71
N THR A 87 -9.56 7.47 14.78
CA THR A 87 -9.43 8.34 15.96
C THR A 87 -8.41 9.44 15.72
N GLU A 88 -8.44 10.50 16.53
CA GLU A 88 -7.45 11.58 16.49
C GLU A 88 -6.02 11.05 16.69
N GLU A 89 -5.83 10.09 17.59
CA GLU A 89 -4.54 9.45 17.84
C GLU A 89 -4.04 8.69 16.59
N GLN A 90 -4.92 7.98 15.90
CA GLN A 90 -4.57 7.26 14.67
C GLN A 90 -4.21 8.23 13.53
N LEU A 91 -4.89 9.37 13.44
CA LEU A 91 -4.56 10.43 12.48
C LEU A 91 -3.19 11.04 12.78
N ALA A 92 -2.91 11.37 14.04
CA ALA A 92 -1.62 11.91 14.46
C ALA A 92 -0.47 10.91 14.21
N ALA A 93 -0.69 9.62 14.51
CA ALA A 93 0.28 8.57 14.22
C ALA A 93 0.56 8.45 12.71
N MET A 94 -0.48 8.51 11.87
CA MET A 94 -0.33 8.54 10.41
C MET A 94 0.52 9.74 9.97
N GLU A 95 0.21 10.95 10.42
CA GLU A 95 0.94 12.16 10.02
C GLU A 95 2.43 12.07 10.40
N ALA A 96 2.72 11.65 11.63
CA ALA A 96 4.08 11.44 12.11
C ALA A 96 4.83 10.36 11.32
N SER A 97 4.14 9.29 10.91
CA SER A 97 4.73 8.20 10.13
C SER A 97 5.00 8.62 8.69
N VAL A 98 4.04 9.27 8.02
CA VAL A 98 4.18 9.79 6.66
C VAL A 98 5.30 10.82 6.56
N ALA A 99 5.52 11.64 7.60
CA ALA A 99 6.63 12.58 7.63
C ALA A 99 8.00 11.88 7.48
N LYS A 100 8.16 10.65 7.98
CA LYS A 100 9.39 9.85 7.85
C LYS A 100 9.64 9.33 6.43
N ASN A 101 8.62 9.32 5.58
CA ASN A 101 8.76 8.91 4.18
C ASN A 101 9.36 10.01 3.30
N ARG A 102 9.44 11.24 3.80
CA ARG A 102 10.09 12.33 3.06
C ARG A 102 11.59 12.03 3.05
N VAL A 103 12.12 11.73 1.88
CA VAL A 103 13.55 11.67 1.64
C VAL A 103 13.97 13.12 1.37
N ASP A 104 14.81 13.68 2.23
CA ASP A 104 15.47 14.97 1.97
C ASP A 104 16.41 14.87 0.77
#